data_AF-A0A1M6W9D0-F1
#
_entry.id   AF-A0A1M6W9D0-F1
#
_cell.length_a   1.000
_cell.length_b   1.000
_cell.length_c   1.000
_cell.angle_alpha   90.00
_cell.angle_beta   90.00
_cell.angle_gamma   90.00
#
_symmetry.space_group_name_H-M   'P 1'
#
loop_
_entity.id
_entity.type
_entity.pdbx_description
1 polymer ?
#
loop_
_entity_poly.entity_id
_entity_poly.type
_entity_poly.pdbx_seq_one_letter_code
_entity_poly.pdbx_strand_id
1 'polypeptide(L)'
;MIRVSSFNRASENNRRKKGFSLIEIMVVIVIMGVLATVGVPKLFNVIEKTKEKTDLMKLYYLRDALNKALIENETALTNTVTAKKMNDEQFQKLIDKMYEGFKYERGATLFVIEVHNGLSVNVQNSHNSANNTYNVSEILGTSGTWCDALREAGFEGVADIVADRIKGTYKKETDTYTSFSWKDSNNNNAEWQRTAPKKPMFTSLALNKGKKNENTRYTMSARWTDVNHPGISLEIYILPNGKKWNQAFFTDNGTCFSTYGDKGCNGR
;
A
#
# COMPACT_ATOMS: atom_id res chain seq x y z
N MET A 1 82.25 -41.32 -28.03
CA MET A 1 82.42 -40.09 -27.24
C MET A 1 81.15 -39.25 -27.36
N ILE A 2 80.22 -39.33 -26.41
CA ILE A 2 79.15 -38.33 -26.18
C ILE A 2 78.91 -38.25 -24.67
N ARG A 3 79.03 -37.04 -24.12
CA ARG A 3 78.94 -36.67 -22.70
C ARG A 3 77.51 -36.83 -22.18
N VAL A 4 77.35 -37.50 -21.03
CA VAL A 4 76.13 -37.42 -20.22
C VAL A 4 76.18 -36.12 -19.41
N SER A 5 75.24 -35.20 -19.65
CA SER A 5 75.02 -34.03 -18.79
C SER A 5 74.12 -34.41 -17.62
N SER A 6 74.64 -34.23 -16.41
CA SER A 6 73.91 -34.38 -15.15
C SER A 6 72.88 -33.25 -14.99
N PHE A 7 71.60 -33.60 -14.89
CA PHE A 7 70.55 -32.68 -14.46
C PHE A 7 70.57 -32.58 -12.93
N ASN A 8 71.08 -31.46 -12.40
CA ASN A 8 70.91 -31.10 -10.99
C ASN A 8 69.45 -30.69 -10.76
N ARG A 9 68.68 -31.52 -10.05
CA ARG A 9 67.34 -31.18 -9.58
C ARG A 9 67.46 -30.34 -8.31
N ALA A 10 67.25 -29.03 -8.43
CA ALA A 10 67.16 -28.15 -7.27
C ALA A 10 66.04 -28.66 -6.33
N SER A 11 66.39 -28.83 -5.06
CA SER A 11 65.44 -29.18 -3.99
C SER A 11 64.48 -28.02 -3.75
N GLU A 12 63.27 -28.11 -4.31
CA GLU A 12 62.15 -27.28 -3.87
C GLU A 12 61.78 -27.70 -2.45
N ASN A 13 62.00 -26.79 -1.49
CA ASN A 13 61.46 -26.89 -0.14
C ASN A 13 59.92 -26.87 -0.22
N ASN A 14 59.30 -28.04 -0.34
CA ASN A 14 57.87 -28.26 -0.20
C ASN A 14 57.46 -27.95 1.25
N ARG A 15 57.27 -26.66 1.56
CA ARG A 15 56.52 -26.23 2.74
C ARG A 15 55.11 -26.80 2.59
N ARG A 16 54.84 -27.93 3.25
CA ARG A 16 53.49 -28.50 3.34
C ARG A 16 52.56 -27.42 3.90
N LYS A 17 51.75 -26.80 3.05
CA LYS A 17 50.65 -25.95 3.52
C LYS A 17 49.70 -26.86 4.29
N LYS A 18 49.55 -26.63 5.60
CA LYS A 18 48.51 -27.30 6.38
C LYS A 18 47.16 -26.85 5.79
N GLY A 19 46.46 -27.75 5.13
CA GLY A 19 45.09 -27.53 4.68
C GLY A 19 44.09 -27.74 5.82
N PHE A 20 42.91 -27.16 5.71
CA PHE A 20 41.80 -27.39 6.63
C PHE A 20 41.42 -28.87 6.65
N SER A 21 41.04 -29.39 7.83
CA SER A 21 40.57 -30.77 7.95
C SER A 21 39.11 -30.89 7.51
N LEU A 22 38.71 -32.06 7.01
CA LEU A 22 37.32 -32.33 6.61
C LEU A 22 36.36 -32.19 7.80
N ILE A 23 36.79 -32.62 9.00
CA ILE A 23 36.00 -32.46 10.23
C ILE A 23 35.78 -30.99 10.59
N GLU A 24 36.76 -30.14 10.30
CA GLU A 24 36.75 -28.71 10.61
C GLU A 24 35.68 -28.00 9.78
N ILE A 25 35.54 -28.37 8.50
CA ILE A 25 34.47 -27.89 7.64
C ILE A 25 33.11 -28.48 8.05
N MET A 26 33.04 -29.76 8.43
CA MET A 26 31.79 -30.39 8.87
C MET A 26 31.17 -29.72 10.09
N VAL A 27 31.98 -29.42 11.11
CA VAL A 27 31.49 -28.75 12.32
C VAL A 27 30.98 -27.35 11.98
N VAL A 28 31.68 -26.61 11.11
CA VAL A 28 31.27 -25.27 10.68
C VAL A 28 29.92 -25.31 9.96
N ILE A 29 29.71 -26.20 8.98
CA ILE A 29 28.43 -26.28 8.26
C ILE A 29 27.27 -26.70 9.17
N VAL A 30 27.52 -27.54 10.18
CA VAL A 30 26.51 -27.94 11.18
C VAL A 30 26.09 -26.73 12.02
N ILE A 31 27.06 -25.97 12.56
CA ILE A 31 26.78 -24.76 13.34
C ILE A 31 26.07 -23.71 12.47
N MET A 32 26.55 -23.46 11.25
CA MET A 32 25.89 -22.54 10.31
C MET A 32 24.47 -23.00 9.98
N GLY A 33 24.23 -24.30 9.83
CA GLY A 33 22.89 -24.86 9.60
C GLY A 33 21.94 -24.55 10.75
N VAL A 34 22.35 -24.80 11.99
CA VAL A 34 21.53 -24.50 13.19
C VAL A 34 21.23 -23.00 13.31
N LEU A 35 22.23 -22.14 13.10
CA LEU A 35 22.04 -20.69 13.15
C LEU A 35 21.13 -20.19 12.03
N ALA A 36 21.27 -20.74 10.82
CA ALA A 36 20.42 -20.37 9.69
C ALA A 36 18.95 -20.69 9.95
N THR A 37 18.64 -21.85 10.54
CA THR A 37 17.25 -22.25 10.86
C THR A 37 16.53 -21.22 11.75
N VAL A 38 17.21 -20.65 12.74
CA VAL A 38 16.61 -19.65 13.65
C VAL A 38 16.70 -18.22 13.12
N GLY A 39 17.71 -17.91 12.31
CA GLY A 39 17.99 -16.56 11.81
C GLY A 39 17.12 -16.15 10.62
N VAL A 40 16.91 -17.06 9.66
CA VAL A 40 16.23 -16.74 8.39
C VAL A 40 14.79 -16.25 8.58
N PRO A 41 13.92 -16.89 9.39
CA PRO A 41 12.55 -16.40 9.59
C PRO A 41 12.49 -14.98 10.19
N LYS A 42 13.38 -14.67 11.14
CA LYS A 42 13.47 -13.33 11.74
C LYS A 42 13.86 -12.27 10.71
N LEU A 43 14.80 -12.61 9.83
CA LEU A 43 15.21 -11.72 8.75
C LEU A 43 14.05 -11.40 7.80
N PHE A 44 13.24 -12.39 7.42
CA PHE A 44 12.07 -12.15 6.58
C PHE A 44 11.05 -11.20 7.24
N ASN A 45 10.77 -11.36 8.55
CA ASN A 45 9.87 -10.44 9.27
C ASN A 45 10.42 -9.00 9.31
N VAL A 46 11.74 -8.83 9.46
CA VAL A 46 12.38 -7.50 9.46
C VAL A 46 12.31 -6.85 8.07
N ILE A 47 12.58 -7.62 7.01
CA ILE A 47 12.43 -7.15 5.62
C ILE A 47 10.99 -6.72 5.37
N GLU A 48 10.04 -7.54 5.78
CA GLU A 48 8.62 -7.26 5.59
C GLU A 48 8.17 -6.02 6.35
N LYS A 49 8.58 -5.87 7.61
CA LYS A 49 8.35 -4.66 8.40
C LYS A 49 8.95 -3.41 7.76
N THR A 50 10.11 -3.53 7.11
CA THR A 50 10.74 -2.42 6.39
C THR A 50 9.90 -2.00 5.18
N LYS A 51 9.36 -2.98 4.43
CA LYS A 51 8.43 -2.69 3.33
C LYS A 51 7.13 -2.05 3.83
N GLU A 52 6.58 -2.53 4.94
CA GLU A 52 5.38 -1.93 5.56
C GLU A 52 5.63 -0.48 5.98
N LYS A 53 6.83 -0.17 6.49
CA LYS A 53 7.24 1.21 6.81
C LYS A 53 7.32 2.08 5.55
N THR A 54 7.88 1.57 4.46
CA THR A 54 7.90 2.27 3.16
C THR A 54 6.49 2.52 2.64
N ASP A 55 5.59 1.54 2.80
CA ASP A 55 4.19 1.67 2.40
C ASP A 55 3.42 2.68 3.26
N LEU A 56 3.70 2.70 4.57
CA LEU A 56 3.20 3.73 5.48
C LEU A 56 3.69 5.13 5.06
N MET A 57 4.92 5.28 4.57
CA MET A 57 5.42 6.57 4.08
C MET A 57 4.58 7.13 2.92
N LYS A 58 3.96 6.28 2.10
CA LYS A 58 3.03 6.76 1.07
C LYS A 58 1.82 7.50 1.65
N LEU A 59 1.31 7.07 2.81
CA LEU A 59 0.22 7.78 3.50
C LEU A 59 0.70 9.13 4.03
N TYR A 60 1.94 9.19 4.55
CA TYR A 60 2.56 10.44 4.98
C TYR A 60 2.76 11.40 3.80
N TYR A 61 3.22 10.93 2.65
CA TYR A 61 3.33 11.78 1.45
C TYR A 61 1.99 12.33 1.00
N LEU A 62 0.93 11.50 1.00
CA LEU A 62 -0.43 11.97 0.69
C LEU A 62 -0.88 13.03 1.70
N ARG A 63 -0.69 12.78 2.99
CA ARG A 63 -1.02 13.74 4.05
C ARG A 63 -0.27 15.05 3.87
N ASP A 64 1.04 14.98 3.70
CA ASP A 64 1.92 16.14 3.66
C ASP A 64 1.63 17.00 2.42
N ALA A 65 1.35 16.38 1.26
CA ALA A 65 0.90 17.11 0.07
C ALA A 65 -0.42 17.87 0.30
N LEU A 66 -1.41 17.24 0.95
CA LEU A 66 -2.69 17.88 1.26
C LEU A 66 -2.57 18.99 2.31
N ASN A 67 -1.79 18.75 3.36
CA ASN A 67 -1.57 19.73 4.42
C ASN A 67 -0.75 20.92 3.91
N LYS A 68 0.25 20.69 3.06
CA LYS A 68 0.96 21.77 2.38
C LYS A 68 0.00 22.62 1.55
N ALA A 69 -0.90 22.00 0.79
CA ALA A 69 -1.89 22.72 0.00
C ALA A 69 -2.84 23.55 0.88
N LEU A 70 -3.28 23.02 2.03
CA LEU A 70 -4.09 23.76 3.01
C LEU A 70 -3.37 24.96 3.62
N ILE A 71 -2.06 24.84 3.88
CA ILE A 71 -1.24 25.95 4.40
C ILE A 71 -1.11 27.05 3.34
N GLU A 72 -0.97 26.68 2.07
CA GLU A 72 -0.89 27.63 0.96
C GLU A 72 -2.25 28.32 0.69
N ASN A 73 -3.35 27.57 0.79
CA ASN A 73 -4.70 28.07 0.55
C ASN A 73 -5.75 27.25 1.33
N GLU A 74 -6.55 27.91 2.17
CA GLU A 74 -7.60 27.29 2.98
C GLU A 74 -8.68 26.56 2.15
N THR A 75 -8.86 26.96 0.88
CA THR A 75 -9.80 26.35 -0.07
C THR A 75 -9.17 25.27 -0.96
N ALA A 76 -7.89 24.91 -0.76
CA ALA A 76 -7.18 24.00 -1.65
C ALA A 76 -7.88 22.64 -1.83
N LEU A 77 -8.51 22.11 -0.78
CA LEU A 77 -9.19 20.81 -0.85
C LEU A 77 -10.43 20.81 -1.75
N THR A 78 -10.96 21.99 -2.11
CA THR A 78 -12.08 22.13 -3.05
C THR A 78 -11.61 22.39 -4.49
N ASN A 79 -10.30 22.58 -4.72
CA ASN A 79 -9.73 22.70 -6.05
C ASN A 79 -9.62 21.32 -6.70
N THR A 80 -10.73 20.88 -7.32
CA THR A 80 -10.84 19.59 -7.99
C THR A 80 -11.63 19.70 -9.27
N VAL A 81 -11.25 18.91 -10.27
CA VAL A 81 -12.04 18.70 -11.48
C VAL A 81 -12.71 17.34 -11.35
N THR A 82 -13.99 17.32 -10.99
CA THR A 82 -14.72 16.07 -10.73
C THR A 82 -14.84 15.21 -11.99
N ALA A 83 -14.73 13.88 -11.83
CA ALA A 83 -14.93 12.94 -12.95
C ALA A 83 -16.40 12.88 -13.42
N LYS A 84 -17.34 13.29 -12.55
CA LYS A 84 -18.78 13.41 -12.84
C LYS A 84 -19.10 14.86 -13.21
N LYS A 85 -19.97 15.07 -14.21
CA LYS A 85 -20.57 16.39 -14.44
C LYS A 85 -21.49 16.74 -13.27
N MET A 86 -21.11 17.75 -12.49
CA MET A 86 -21.90 18.26 -11.35
C MET A 86 -22.26 19.71 -11.61
N ASN A 87 -23.46 20.12 -11.16
CA ASN A 87 -23.79 21.54 -11.02
C ASN A 87 -23.29 22.08 -9.67
N ASP A 88 -23.40 23.39 -9.45
CA ASP A 88 -22.88 24.04 -8.24
C ASP A 88 -23.51 23.49 -6.95
N GLU A 89 -24.82 23.18 -6.96
CA GLU A 89 -25.50 22.60 -5.80
C GLU A 89 -24.99 21.19 -5.46
N GLN A 90 -24.81 20.35 -6.48
CA GLN A 90 -24.26 19.00 -6.32
C GLN A 90 -22.80 19.05 -5.84
N PHE A 91 -22.03 19.99 -6.38
CA PHE A 91 -20.66 20.19 -5.97
C PHE A 91 -20.60 20.65 -4.50
N GLN A 92 -21.43 21.61 -4.09
CA GLN A 92 -21.46 22.05 -2.71
C GLN A 92 -21.88 20.92 -1.75
N LYS A 93 -22.85 20.08 -2.12
CA LYS A 93 -23.22 18.89 -1.33
C LYS A 93 -22.04 17.91 -1.18
N LEU A 94 -21.20 17.77 -2.20
CA LEU A 94 -19.98 16.96 -2.10
C LEU A 94 -18.98 17.58 -1.12
N ILE A 95 -18.80 18.91 -1.18
CA ILE A 95 -17.92 19.64 -0.25
C ILE A 95 -18.41 19.52 1.20
N ASP A 96 -19.71 19.72 1.45
CA ASP A 96 -20.30 19.58 2.78
C ASP A 96 -20.12 18.15 3.30
N LYS A 97 -20.38 17.15 2.46
CA LYS A 97 -20.17 15.73 2.79
C LYS A 97 -18.70 15.44 3.13
N MET A 98 -17.76 16.07 2.43
CA MET A 98 -16.33 15.94 2.72
C MET A 98 -15.98 16.52 4.09
N TYR A 99 -16.39 17.75 4.37
CA TYR A 99 -16.10 18.39 5.65
C TYR A 99 -16.74 17.67 6.84
N GLU A 100 -17.97 17.18 6.69
CA GLU A 100 -18.63 16.36 7.72
C GLU A 100 -17.94 15.00 7.88
N GLY A 101 -17.52 14.39 6.77
CA GLY A 101 -16.71 13.17 6.79
C GLY A 101 -15.41 13.35 7.56
N PHE A 102 -14.73 14.50 7.42
CA PHE A 102 -13.51 14.79 8.17
C PHE A 102 -13.70 14.94 9.68
N LYS A 103 -14.93 15.12 10.16
CA LYS A 103 -15.25 15.12 11.60
C LYS A 103 -15.65 13.72 12.09
N TYR A 104 -16.22 12.91 11.19
CA TYR A 104 -16.75 11.59 11.49
C TYR A 104 -15.68 10.61 12.01
N GLU A 105 -16.10 9.70 12.88
CA GLU A 105 -15.21 8.72 13.51
C GLU A 105 -14.61 7.69 12.55
N ARG A 106 -15.17 7.54 11.35
CA ARG A 106 -14.57 6.70 10.28
C ARG A 106 -13.84 7.53 9.23
N GLY A 107 -14.00 8.85 9.25
CA GLY A 107 -13.45 9.78 8.26
C GLY A 107 -14.25 9.86 6.97
N ALA A 108 -13.81 10.75 6.09
CA ALA A 108 -14.27 10.82 4.71
C ALA A 108 -13.51 9.76 3.89
N THR A 109 -14.23 8.85 3.25
CA THR A 109 -13.62 7.78 2.47
C THR A 109 -13.30 8.26 1.05
N LEU A 110 -12.03 8.13 0.68
CA LEU A 110 -11.52 8.48 -0.65
C LEU A 110 -11.73 7.35 -1.66
N PHE A 111 -11.40 6.12 -1.26
CA PHE A 111 -11.59 4.92 -2.09
C PHE A 111 -11.57 3.65 -1.25
N VAL A 112 -12.03 2.55 -1.84
CA VAL A 112 -12.08 1.22 -1.24
C VAL A 112 -10.96 0.36 -1.83
N ILE A 113 -10.28 -0.38 -0.96
CA ILE A 113 -9.29 -1.39 -1.31
C ILE A 113 -9.88 -2.74 -0.91
N GLU A 114 -10.06 -3.62 -1.89
CA GLU A 114 -10.51 -4.98 -1.66
C GLU A 114 -9.39 -5.96 -1.98
N VAL A 115 -9.10 -6.84 -1.03
CA VAL A 115 -8.07 -7.87 -1.13
C VAL A 115 -8.75 -9.25 -1.03
N HIS A 116 -8.21 -10.21 -1.76
CA HIS A 116 -8.72 -11.58 -1.81
C HIS A 116 -7.54 -12.55 -1.85
N ASN A 117 -7.77 -13.80 -1.43
CA ASN A 117 -6.77 -14.85 -1.54
C ASN A 117 -6.81 -15.47 -2.95
N GLY A 118 -5.91 -15.02 -3.83
CA GLY A 118 -5.75 -15.59 -5.18
C GLY A 118 -6.21 -14.69 -6.33
N LEU A 119 -6.79 -13.53 -6.03
CA LEU A 119 -7.06 -12.47 -7.00
C LEU A 119 -6.18 -11.26 -6.73
N SER A 120 -5.93 -10.46 -7.77
CA SER A 120 -5.32 -9.16 -7.60
C SER A 120 -6.19 -8.24 -6.74
N VAL A 121 -5.53 -7.27 -6.13
CA VAL A 121 -6.15 -6.15 -5.43
C VAL A 121 -7.20 -5.50 -6.32
N ASN A 122 -8.33 -5.11 -5.74
CA ASN A 122 -9.41 -4.44 -6.43
C ASN A 122 -9.67 -3.08 -5.77
N VAL A 123 -9.31 -2.02 -6.47
CA VAL A 123 -9.56 -0.63 -6.04
C VAL A 123 -10.93 -0.20 -6.56
N GLN A 124 -11.75 0.42 -5.72
CA GLN A 124 -13.11 0.85 -6.07
C GLN A 124 -13.38 2.28 -5.57
N ASN A 125 -14.19 3.03 -6.31
CA ASN A 125 -14.67 4.35 -5.86
C ASN A 125 -15.77 4.20 -4.77
N SER A 126 -16.58 3.14 -4.86
CA SER A 126 -17.67 2.88 -3.94
C SER A 126 -17.90 1.39 -3.70
N HIS A 127 -18.39 1.06 -2.50
CA HIS A 127 -18.84 -0.27 -2.15
C HIS A 127 -19.88 -0.20 -1.01
N ASN A 128 -21.05 -0.81 -1.22
CA ASN A 128 -22.21 -0.72 -0.32
C ASN A 128 -21.91 -1.09 1.14
N SER A 129 -21.00 -2.04 1.36
CA SER A 129 -20.62 -2.49 2.70
C SER A 129 -19.43 -1.76 3.33
N ALA A 130 -18.72 -0.88 2.61
CA ALA A 130 -17.46 -0.29 3.07
C ALA A 130 -17.52 1.23 3.27
N ASN A 131 -18.07 1.98 2.30
CA ASN A 131 -18.05 3.44 2.30
C ASN A 131 -19.44 4.07 2.20
N ASN A 132 -20.37 3.59 3.02
CA ASN A 132 -21.79 3.94 2.93
C ASN A 132 -22.17 5.34 3.46
N THR A 133 -21.38 5.95 4.36
CA THR A 133 -21.75 7.23 5.01
C THR A 133 -21.12 8.43 4.29
N TYR A 134 -19.80 8.60 4.42
CA TYR A 134 -19.06 9.73 3.88
C TYR A 134 -18.11 9.33 2.75
N ASN A 135 -18.62 8.65 1.72
CA ASN A 135 -17.86 8.46 0.47
C ASN A 135 -17.74 9.79 -0.28
N VAL A 136 -16.51 10.21 -0.54
CA VAL A 136 -16.17 11.43 -1.26
C VAL A 136 -15.20 11.15 -2.40
N SER A 137 -15.19 9.94 -2.94
CA SER A 137 -14.33 9.53 -4.06
C SER A 137 -14.34 10.49 -5.24
N GLU A 138 -15.45 11.18 -5.45
CA GLU A 138 -15.63 12.19 -6.49
C GLU A 138 -14.71 13.40 -6.35
N ILE A 139 -14.26 13.73 -5.12
CA ILE A 139 -13.33 14.84 -4.86
C ILE A 139 -11.93 14.55 -5.41
N LEU A 140 -11.57 13.28 -5.58
CA LEU A 140 -10.28 12.90 -6.16
C LEU A 140 -10.14 13.44 -7.59
N GLY A 141 -11.27 13.50 -8.31
CA GLY A 141 -11.35 14.12 -9.62
C GLY A 141 -10.42 13.50 -10.66
N THR A 142 -10.20 14.25 -11.73
CA THR A 142 -9.20 13.94 -12.78
C THR A 142 -7.96 14.83 -12.68
N SER A 143 -8.05 15.95 -11.97
CA SER A 143 -6.97 16.91 -11.70
C SER A 143 -7.32 17.76 -10.47
N GLY A 144 -6.33 18.48 -9.95
CA GLY A 144 -6.46 19.30 -8.76
C GLY A 144 -5.86 18.63 -7.53
N THR A 145 -6.02 19.26 -6.37
CA THR A 145 -5.21 19.00 -5.17
C THR A 145 -5.21 17.53 -4.75
N TRP A 146 -6.36 16.85 -4.77
CA TRP A 146 -6.45 15.43 -4.40
C TRP A 146 -5.82 14.49 -5.43
N CYS A 147 -6.03 14.75 -6.72
CA CYS A 147 -5.44 13.94 -7.79
C CYS A 147 -3.91 14.07 -7.77
N ASP A 148 -3.42 15.30 -7.63
CA ASP A 148 -1.99 15.61 -7.63
C ASP A 148 -1.31 14.99 -6.40
N ALA A 149 -1.91 15.13 -5.22
CA ALA A 149 -1.41 14.53 -3.99
C ALA A 149 -1.36 12.98 -4.06
N LEU A 150 -2.36 12.34 -4.69
CA LEU A 150 -2.33 10.89 -4.91
C LEU A 150 -1.21 10.47 -5.85
N ARG A 151 -0.99 11.20 -6.94
CA ARG A 151 0.08 10.91 -7.89
C ARG A 151 1.46 11.11 -7.25
N GLU A 152 1.63 12.17 -6.47
CA GLU A 152 2.87 12.43 -5.71
C GLU A 152 3.15 11.32 -4.69
N ALA A 153 2.12 10.82 -4.01
CA ALA A 153 2.22 9.71 -3.06
C ALA A 153 2.42 8.32 -3.72
N GLY A 154 2.48 8.24 -5.06
CA GLY A 154 2.67 6.98 -5.79
C GLY A 154 1.40 6.12 -5.88
N PHE A 155 0.24 6.77 -5.95
CA PHE A 155 -1.08 6.19 -6.16
C PHE A 155 -1.68 6.61 -7.51
N GLU A 156 -0.86 6.80 -8.55
CA GLU A 156 -1.33 7.24 -9.88
C GLU A 156 -2.37 6.30 -10.50
N GLY A 157 -2.18 4.99 -10.36
CA GLY A 157 -3.16 4.01 -10.83
C GLY A 157 -4.47 4.06 -10.05
N VAL A 158 -4.45 4.45 -8.78
CA VAL A 158 -5.68 4.63 -7.99
C VAL A 158 -6.45 5.85 -8.47
N ALA A 159 -5.77 6.96 -8.73
CA ALA A 159 -6.39 8.18 -9.24
C ALA A 159 -7.15 7.89 -10.55
N ASP A 160 -6.50 7.21 -11.50
CA ASP A 160 -7.12 6.85 -12.78
C ASP A 160 -8.27 5.84 -12.61
N ILE A 161 -8.10 4.81 -11.77
CA ILE A 161 -9.17 3.83 -11.49
C ILE A 161 -10.40 4.52 -10.91
N VAL A 162 -10.24 5.38 -9.91
CA VAL A 162 -11.38 6.04 -9.26
C VAL A 162 -12.10 6.94 -10.24
N ALA A 163 -11.36 7.74 -11.03
CA ALA A 163 -11.94 8.61 -12.05
C ALA A 163 -12.76 7.82 -13.09
N ASP A 164 -12.24 6.71 -13.60
CA ASP A 164 -12.91 5.89 -14.61
C ASP A 164 -14.11 5.11 -14.03
N ARG A 165 -14.01 4.67 -12.77
CA ARG A 165 -15.15 4.06 -12.05
C ARG A 165 -16.30 5.03 -11.83
N ILE A 166 -16.03 6.30 -11.50
CA ILE A 166 -17.07 7.32 -11.34
C ILE A 166 -17.81 7.58 -12.65
N LYS A 167 -17.10 7.55 -13.78
CA LYS A 167 -17.70 7.68 -15.13
C LYS A 167 -18.46 6.43 -15.57
N GLY A 168 -18.16 5.27 -14.98
CA GLY A 168 -18.69 3.98 -15.40
C GLY A 168 -18.07 3.43 -16.69
N THR A 169 -16.93 3.99 -17.13
CA THR A 169 -16.23 3.60 -18.36
C THR A 169 -14.97 2.83 -18.00
N TYR A 170 -14.92 1.53 -18.32
CA TYR A 170 -13.80 0.66 -17.98
C TYR A 170 -12.98 0.33 -19.22
N LYS A 171 -11.70 0.68 -19.20
CA LYS A 171 -10.72 0.14 -20.16
C LYS A 171 -10.12 -1.14 -19.57
N LYS A 172 -10.09 -2.20 -20.38
CA LYS A 172 -9.45 -3.49 -20.03
C LYS A 172 -8.01 -3.29 -19.56
N GLU A 173 -7.32 -2.34 -20.19
CA GLU A 173 -5.94 -1.99 -19.85
C GLU A 173 -5.68 -0.51 -20.18
N THR A 174 -4.93 0.15 -19.30
CA THR A 174 -4.40 1.50 -19.47
C THR A 174 -2.92 1.51 -19.12
N ASP A 175 -2.25 2.65 -19.17
CA ASP A 175 -0.85 2.76 -18.75
C ASP A 175 -0.66 2.53 -17.24
N THR A 176 -1.71 2.76 -16.44
CA THR A 176 -1.62 2.79 -14.97
C THR A 176 -2.40 1.69 -14.27
N TYR A 177 -3.37 1.06 -14.93
CA TYR A 177 -4.17 -0.01 -14.34
C TYR A 177 -4.67 -1.05 -15.36
N THR A 178 -5.10 -2.20 -14.86
CA THR A 178 -5.81 -3.23 -15.62
C THR A 178 -7.20 -3.47 -15.05
N SER A 179 -8.16 -3.86 -15.89
CA SER A 179 -9.47 -4.29 -15.45
C SER A 179 -9.86 -5.63 -16.07
N PHE A 180 -10.62 -6.41 -15.32
CA PHE A 180 -11.23 -7.62 -15.83
C PHE A 180 -12.60 -7.84 -15.21
N SER A 181 -13.48 -8.44 -16.01
CA SER A 181 -14.80 -8.88 -15.56
C SER A 181 -14.67 -10.10 -14.66
N TRP A 182 -15.29 -10.02 -13.48
CA TRP A 182 -15.50 -11.15 -12.59
C TRP A 182 -16.99 -11.48 -12.54
N LYS A 183 -17.31 -12.76 -12.69
CA LYS A 183 -18.67 -13.29 -12.54
C LYS A 183 -18.68 -14.20 -11.31
N ASP A 184 -19.69 -14.05 -10.49
CA ASP A 184 -19.92 -14.96 -9.37
C ASP A 184 -20.38 -16.29 -9.96
N SER A 185 -19.72 -17.39 -9.58
CA SER A 185 -20.11 -18.73 -10.00
C SER A 185 -21.54 -19.09 -9.59
N ASN A 186 -22.09 -18.41 -8.58
CA ASN A 186 -23.44 -18.64 -8.06
C ASN A 186 -24.48 -17.65 -8.61
N ASN A 187 -24.06 -16.60 -9.32
CA ASN A 187 -24.96 -15.61 -9.92
C ASN A 187 -24.47 -15.16 -11.29
N ASN A 188 -24.86 -15.91 -12.32
CA ASN A 188 -24.45 -15.67 -13.71
C ASN A 188 -24.95 -14.34 -14.30
N ASN A 189 -25.86 -13.64 -13.63
CA ASN A 189 -26.45 -12.40 -14.12
C ASN A 189 -25.73 -11.14 -13.61
N ALA A 190 -24.81 -11.28 -12.66
CA ALA A 190 -24.04 -10.16 -12.13
C ALA A 190 -22.58 -10.25 -12.59
N GLU A 191 -22.15 -9.21 -13.32
CA GLU A 191 -20.78 -9.05 -13.80
C GLU A 191 -20.18 -7.81 -13.13
N TRP A 192 -19.13 -8.02 -12.34
CA TRP A 192 -18.45 -6.94 -11.62
C TRP A 192 -17.09 -6.70 -12.25
N GLN A 193 -16.75 -5.42 -12.43
CA GLN A 193 -15.42 -5.04 -12.88
C GLN A 193 -14.45 -5.03 -11.70
N ARG A 194 -13.38 -5.81 -11.79
CA ARG A 194 -12.23 -5.71 -10.89
C ARG A 194 -11.17 -4.83 -11.56
N THR A 195 -10.58 -3.91 -10.80
CA THR A 195 -9.57 -2.97 -11.31
C THR A 195 -8.36 -2.96 -10.39
N ALA A 196 -7.18 -3.22 -10.94
CA ALA A 196 -5.93 -3.31 -10.22
C ALA A 196 -4.91 -2.33 -10.80
N PRO A 197 -4.24 -1.50 -9.96
CA PRO A 197 -3.10 -0.72 -10.40
C PRO A 197 -2.01 -1.63 -10.99
N LYS A 198 -1.40 -1.23 -12.11
CA LYS A 198 -0.27 -1.96 -12.72
C LYS A 198 0.96 -1.92 -11.82
N LYS A 199 1.24 -0.75 -11.24
CA LYS A 199 2.21 -0.62 -10.17
C LYS A 199 1.54 -0.94 -8.84
N PRO A 200 2.07 -1.88 -8.04
CA PRO A 200 1.49 -2.20 -6.74
C PRO A 200 1.36 -0.96 -5.85
N MET A 201 0.19 -0.80 -5.21
CA MET A 201 -0.01 0.28 -4.24
C MET A 201 0.94 0.14 -3.05
N PHE A 202 1.18 -1.10 -2.63
CA PHE A 202 2.01 -1.46 -1.48
C PHE A 202 3.03 -2.50 -1.91
N THR A 203 4.23 -2.39 -1.37
CA THR A 203 5.36 -3.28 -1.61
C THR A 203 5.43 -4.44 -0.61
N SER A 204 4.90 -4.22 0.60
CA SER A 204 4.67 -5.26 1.60
C SER A 204 3.57 -6.21 1.13
N LEU A 205 3.57 -7.42 1.65
CA LEU A 205 2.48 -8.39 1.54
C LEU A 205 1.23 -7.91 2.28
N ALA A 206 1.37 -6.98 3.23
CA ALA A 206 0.26 -6.32 3.88
C ALA A 206 -0.62 -5.61 2.85
N LEU A 207 -1.93 -5.85 2.89
CA LEU A 207 -2.92 -5.33 1.93
C LEU A 207 -2.74 -5.81 0.47
N ASN A 208 -1.88 -6.80 0.21
CA ASN A 208 -1.75 -7.45 -1.09
C ASN A 208 -2.38 -8.86 -1.12
N LYS A 209 -2.63 -9.46 0.07
CA LYS A 209 -3.26 -10.78 0.19
C LYS A 209 -4.41 -10.77 1.20
N GLY A 210 -5.55 -11.34 0.81
CA GLY A 210 -6.69 -11.54 1.72
C GLY A 210 -6.49 -12.70 2.70
N LYS A 211 -7.21 -12.68 3.83
CA LYS A 211 -7.11 -13.71 4.89
C LYS A 211 -7.82 -15.03 4.57
N LYS A 212 -8.82 -15.01 3.68
CA LYS A 212 -9.66 -16.15 3.27
C LYS A 212 -9.98 -16.05 1.77
N ASN A 213 -10.71 -17.03 1.23
CA ASN A 213 -11.36 -16.95 -0.09
C ASN A 213 -12.55 -15.95 -0.10
N GLU A 214 -12.49 -14.91 0.73
CA GLU A 214 -13.49 -13.86 0.88
C GLU A 214 -12.84 -12.50 0.62
N ASN A 215 -13.64 -11.58 0.09
CA ASN A 215 -13.23 -10.20 -0.17
C ASN A 215 -13.10 -9.43 1.14
N THR A 216 -11.87 -9.24 1.60
CA THR A 216 -11.57 -8.37 2.75
C THR A 216 -11.46 -6.93 2.27
N ARG A 217 -12.15 -6.00 2.94
CA ARG A 217 -12.25 -4.61 2.48
C ARG A 217 -11.63 -3.64 3.47
N TYR A 218 -10.93 -2.68 2.91
CA TYR A 218 -10.34 -1.54 3.58
C TYR A 218 -10.77 -0.27 2.87
N THR A 219 -10.65 0.86 3.55
CA THR A 219 -10.89 2.18 2.94
C THR A 219 -9.68 3.06 3.20
N MET A 220 -9.24 3.81 2.17
CA MET A 220 -8.37 4.96 2.40
C MET A 220 -9.26 6.12 2.81
N SER A 221 -9.04 6.64 4.01
CA SER A 221 -9.89 7.67 4.59
C SER A 221 -9.05 8.82 5.14
N ALA A 222 -9.66 10.00 5.14
CA ALA A 222 -9.08 11.23 5.66
C ALA A 222 -9.95 11.80 6.79
N ARG A 223 -9.30 12.44 7.77
CA ARG A 223 -9.96 13.07 8.92
C ARG A 223 -9.16 14.27 9.38
N TRP A 224 -9.81 15.27 9.99
CA TRP A 224 -9.08 16.36 10.65
C TRP A 224 -8.21 15.83 11.78
N THR A 225 -6.96 16.30 11.87
CA THR A 225 -6.07 15.97 12.97
C THR A 225 -6.71 16.36 14.31
N ASP A 226 -7.27 17.58 14.37
CA ASP A 226 -8.15 18.03 15.45
C ASP A 226 -9.55 18.34 14.90
N VAL A 227 -10.54 17.59 15.35
CA VAL A 227 -11.95 17.78 14.94
C VAL A 227 -12.62 18.99 15.59
N ASN A 228 -12.06 19.50 16.69
CA ASN A 228 -12.58 20.69 17.37
C ASN A 228 -12.04 21.99 16.74
N HIS A 229 -10.87 21.91 16.10
CA HIS A 229 -10.24 23.03 15.39
C HIS A 229 -9.90 22.61 13.94
N PRO A 230 -10.92 22.34 13.10
CA PRO A 230 -10.72 21.93 11.72
C PRO A 230 -10.08 23.05 10.90
N GLY A 231 -9.09 22.74 10.05
CA GLY A 231 -8.64 23.69 9.02
C GLY A 231 -7.17 23.64 8.60
N ILE A 232 -6.26 23.15 9.45
CA ILE A 232 -4.81 23.29 9.15
C ILE A 232 -4.10 21.94 8.95
N SER A 233 -4.70 20.83 9.40
CA SER A 233 -4.06 19.51 9.26
C SER A 233 -5.07 18.37 9.16
N LEU A 234 -4.89 17.53 8.16
CA LEU A 234 -5.54 16.25 7.97
C LEU A 234 -4.62 15.10 8.38
N GLU A 235 -5.23 13.97 8.67
CA GLU A 235 -4.58 12.67 8.76
C GLU A 235 -5.23 11.70 7.77
N ILE A 236 -4.39 10.86 7.20
CA ILE A 236 -4.71 9.77 6.28
C ILE A 236 -4.47 8.42 6.95
N TYR A 237 -5.39 7.49 6.75
CA TYR A 237 -5.28 6.14 7.31
C TYR A 237 -6.03 5.11 6.47
N ILE A 238 -5.58 3.86 6.60
CA ILE A 238 -6.26 2.70 6.02
C ILE A 238 -7.12 2.06 7.08
N LEU A 239 -8.40 1.92 6.80
CA LEU A 239 -9.40 1.50 7.78
C LEU A 239 -10.03 0.17 7.37
N PRO A 240 -9.91 -0.91 8.17
CA PRO A 240 -10.66 -2.13 7.95
C PRO A 240 -12.16 -1.87 8.00
N ASN A 241 -12.95 -2.62 7.23
CA ASN A 241 -14.39 -2.40 7.21
C ASN A 241 -15.01 -2.48 8.62
N GLY A 242 -15.88 -1.53 8.95
CA GLY A 242 -16.59 -1.47 10.24
C GLY A 242 -15.80 -0.82 11.38
N LYS A 243 -14.55 -0.42 11.15
CA LYS A 243 -13.69 0.17 12.19
C LYS A 243 -13.77 1.69 12.23
N LYS A 244 -13.17 2.30 13.26
CA LYS A 244 -13.03 3.75 13.48
C LYS A 244 -11.58 4.19 13.30
N TRP A 245 -11.33 5.50 13.22
CA TRP A 245 -10.02 6.10 12.95
C TRP A 245 -8.89 5.64 13.90
N ASN A 246 -9.22 5.29 15.16
CA ASN A 246 -8.28 4.76 16.16
C ASN A 246 -8.13 3.22 16.12
N GLN A 247 -8.72 2.58 15.12
CA GLN A 247 -8.67 1.15 14.82
C GLN A 247 -8.23 0.93 13.36
N ALA A 248 -7.31 1.78 12.89
CA ALA A 248 -6.70 1.64 11.58
C ALA A 248 -6.00 0.29 11.40
N PHE A 249 -5.72 -0.05 10.15
CA PHE A 249 -5.12 -1.32 9.79
C PHE A 249 -3.75 -1.48 10.47
N PHE A 250 -3.62 -2.57 11.21
CA PHE A 250 -2.38 -2.93 11.90
C PHE A 250 -1.88 -4.27 11.39
N THR A 251 -0.60 -4.32 11.05
CA THR A 251 0.03 -5.53 10.53
C THR A 251 0.53 -6.43 11.65
N ASP A 252 0.70 -7.72 11.32
CA ASP A 252 1.25 -8.71 12.25
C ASP A 252 2.72 -8.40 12.63
N ASN A 253 3.45 -7.64 11.80
CA ASN A 253 4.82 -7.18 12.07
C ASN A 253 4.90 -5.89 12.91
N GLY A 254 3.75 -5.33 13.27
CA GLY A 254 3.66 -4.23 14.22
C GLY A 254 3.62 -2.83 13.60
N THR A 255 3.11 -2.69 12.38
CA THR A 255 3.02 -1.39 11.68
C THR A 255 1.56 -0.90 11.65
N CYS A 256 1.32 0.31 12.15
CA CYS A 256 0.02 0.99 12.08
C CYS A 256 -0.07 1.81 10.79
N PHE A 257 -1.02 1.49 9.91
CA PHE A 257 -1.30 2.22 8.67
C PHE A 257 -2.18 3.44 8.94
N SER A 258 -1.65 4.37 9.74
CA SER A 258 -2.28 5.64 10.10
C SER A 258 -1.23 6.70 10.34
N THR A 259 -1.48 7.90 9.82
CA THR A 259 -0.63 9.07 10.04
C THR A 259 -0.86 9.75 11.40
N TYR A 260 -1.92 9.36 12.12
CA TYR A 260 -2.06 9.62 13.57
C TYR A 260 -1.00 8.90 14.42
N GLY A 261 -0.16 8.04 13.82
CA GLY A 261 0.77 7.18 14.52
C GLY A 261 0.04 6.19 15.42
N ASP A 262 0.56 5.96 16.63
CA ASP A 262 0.01 4.97 17.57
C ASP A 262 -1.45 5.25 17.95
N LYS A 263 -1.84 6.53 18.03
CA LYS A 263 -3.24 6.93 18.31
C LYS A 263 -4.23 6.34 17.29
N GLY A 264 -3.80 6.21 16.04
CA GLY A 264 -4.59 5.62 14.96
C GLY A 264 -4.87 4.13 15.12
N CYS A 265 -4.19 3.46 16.04
CA CYS A 265 -4.38 2.03 16.29
C CYS A 265 -4.47 1.69 17.80
N ASN A 266 -4.82 2.65 18.66
CA ASN A 266 -4.95 2.44 20.10
C ASN A 266 -6.21 1.66 20.52
N GLY A 267 -7.21 1.56 19.65
CA GLY A 267 -8.48 0.86 19.92
C GLY A 267 -8.50 -0.62 19.52
N ARG A 268 -7.34 -1.27 19.43
CA ARG A 268 -7.22 -2.68 19.02
C ARG A 268 -7.94 -3.64 19.96
#